data_AF-A0A1Q3HEA0-F1
#
_entry.id   AF-A0A1Q3HEA0-F1
#
_cell.length_a   1.000
_cell.length_b   1.000
_cell.length_c   1.000
_cell.angle_alpha   90.00
_cell.angle_beta   90.00
_cell.angle_gamma   90.00
#
_symmetry.space_group_name_H-M   'P 1'
#
loop_
_entity.id
_entity.type
_entity.pdbx_description
1 polymer ?
#
loop_
_entity_poly.entity_id
_entity_poly.type
_entity_poly.pdbx_seq_one_letter_code
_entity_poly.pdbx_strand_id
1 'polypeptide(L)'
;MSRRMNTRPSTFALAAAVFLLASSVEAKPYRAMVTRTAETTRSGNLELGLRYQGFFALESERSLPYQQLSPSIRWGILDNLEANVYFEVLGLGLPGDSDFQLAFGDIPLGLQWTFLETRPFALAAYARVTFPTGPSTEDAIPPSLSDGTWDYEGTLVGELRVSKDLRFMLNASYLHQGTRDRGALADFDVPDAVQLGLAGTYNIDNFTLVGLEVIGRVYFERAITPVWTDNANQVEIIPVVRREVYPGLVLEAVAGIAVTPDLSDIYRFRALIGGTYEFDLASGPRLPKDDDKNDKKPAPKKKPSTRKR
;
A
#
# COMPACT_ATOMS: atom_id res chain seq x y z
N MET A 1 -64.72 16.58 -15.61
CA MET A 1 -63.59 16.98 -16.49
C MET A 1 -62.33 17.11 -15.64
N SER A 2 -61.32 16.31 -16.02
CA SER A 2 -59.88 16.36 -15.76
C SER A 2 -59.32 17.08 -14.51
N ARG A 3 -58.72 16.27 -13.62
CA ARG A 3 -57.69 16.64 -12.64
C ARG A 3 -56.49 17.29 -13.36
N ARG A 4 -55.88 18.33 -12.76
CA ARG A 4 -54.44 18.58 -12.95
C ARG A 4 -53.73 18.55 -11.61
N MET A 5 -52.75 17.68 -11.59
CA MET A 5 -51.94 17.22 -10.47
C MET A 5 -50.62 17.98 -10.47
N ASN A 6 -50.12 18.19 -9.26
CA ASN A 6 -48.82 18.74 -8.85
C ASN A 6 -47.69 18.62 -9.87
N THR A 7 -46.93 19.71 -10.00
CA THR A 7 -45.53 19.62 -10.37
C THR A 7 -44.67 20.30 -9.31
N ARG A 8 -43.58 19.61 -8.98
CA ARG A 8 -42.39 20.03 -8.21
C ARG A 8 -42.42 19.67 -6.72
N PRO A 9 -41.96 18.44 -6.43
CA PRO A 9 -40.81 18.31 -5.54
C PRO A 9 -39.82 17.28 -6.12
N SER A 10 -39.15 17.59 -7.23
CA SER A 10 -38.13 16.71 -7.82
C SER A 10 -36.69 17.19 -7.61
N THR A 11 -36.48 18.45 -7.26
CA THR A 11 -35.12 19.02 -7.08
C THR A 11 -34.55 18.84 -5.67
N PHE A 12 -35.37 18.68 -4.63
CA PHE A 12 -34.86 18.42 -3.26
C PHE A 12 -34.50 16.96 -2.99
N ALA A 13 -35.08 16.01 -3.75
CA ALA A 13 -34.77 14.59 -3.60
C ALA A 13 -33.38 14.21 -4.16
N LEU A 14 -32.91 14.93 -5.19
CA LEU A 14 -31.60 14.65 -5.80
C LEU A 14 -30.44 15.12 -4.91
N ALA A 15 -30.60 16.26 -4.21
CA ALA A 15 -29.59 16.73 -3.25
C ALA A 15 -29.50 15.81 -2.02
N ALA A 16 -30.64 15.33 -1.50
CA ALA A 16 -30.66 14.39 -0.38
C ALA A 16 -30.08 13.01 -0.75
N ALA A 17 -30.28 12.54 -1.98
CA ALA A 17 -29.70 11.28 -2.47
C ALA A 17 -28.18 11.35 -2.63
N VAL A 18 -27.61 12.52 -2.94
CA VAL A 18 -26.15 12.71 -3.03
C VAL A 18 -25.49 12.76 -1.63
N PHE A 19 -26.17 13.33 -0.62
CA PHE A 19 -25.65 13.33 0.76
C PHE A 19 -25.85 12.00 1.52
N LEU A 20 -26.83 11.18 1.12
CA LEU A 20 -27.07 9.85 1.72
C LEU A 20 -26.20 8.73 1.11
N LEU A 21 -25.48 9.01 0.02
CA LEU A 21 -24.45 8.14 -0.55
C LEU A 21 -23.03 8.47 -0.03
N ALA A 22 -22.90 9.38 0.93
CA ALA A 22 -21.68 9.57 1.73
C ALA A 22 -21.46 8.33 2.61
N SER A 23 -21.03 7.27 1.94
CA SER A 23 -20.68 5.99 2.52
C SER A 23 -19.56 6.22 3.54
N SER A 24 -19.80 5.78 4.77
CA SER A 24 -18.79 5.76 5.82
C SER A 24 -17.52 5.09 5.29
N VAL A 25 -16.44 5.88 5.23
CA VAL A 25 -15.06 5.43 4.96
C VAL A 25 -14.57 4.66 6.19
N GLU A 26 -15.02 3.43 6.35
CA GLU A 26 -14.29 2.49 7.20
C GLU A 26 -12.96 2.23 6.50
N ALA A 27 -11.83 2.57 7.13
CA ALA A 27 -10.54 2.16 6.61
C ALA A 27 -10.46 0.65 6.80
N LYS A 28 -10.71 -0.09 5.73
CA LYS A 28 -10.74 -1.54 5.85
C LYS A 28 -9.30 -2.05 5.84
N PRO A 29 -8.94 -3.01 6.72
CA PRO A 29 -7.59 -3.56 6.78
C PRO A 29 -7.15 -4.32 5.51
N TYR A 30 -7.99 -4.38 4.47
CA TYR A 30 -7.67 -4.93 3.14
C TYR A 30 -6.86 -4.00 2.23
N ARG A 31 -6.70 -2.71 2.58
CA ARG A 31 -6.09 -1.73 1.65
C ARG A 31 -4.61 -1.49 1.92
N ALA A 32 -3.74 -1.90 1.00
CA ALA A 32 -2.28 -1.86 1.07
C ALA A 32 -1.64 -3.08 1.75
N MET A 33 -1.30 -4.02 0.88
CA MET A 33 -0.35 -5.11 1.07
C MET A 33 0.85 -4.86 0.16
N VAL A 34 1.89 -5.69 0.20
CA VAL A 34 2.98 -5.58 -0.80
C VAL A 34 2.40 -5.91 -2.18
N THR A 35 1.55 -6.92 -2.24
CA THR A 35 0.62 -7.22 -3.33
C THR A 35 -0.57 -6.27 -3.26
N ARG A 36 -0.75 -5.43 -4.28
CA ARG A 36 -1.89 -4.51 -4.41
C ARG A 36 -3.25 -5.24 -4.39
N THR A 37 -4.27 -4.57 -3.87
CA THR A 37 -5.67 -5.01 -3.97
C THR A 37 -6.40 -4.18 -5.02
N ALA A 38 -7.52 -4.69 -5.53
CA ALA A 38 -8.32 -3.97 -6.51
C ALA A 38 -9.17 -2.86 -5.86
N GLU A 39 -9.12 -2.70 -4.54
CA GLU A 39 -9.75 -1.58 -3.85
C GLU A 39 -8.94 -0.29 -4.04
N THR A 40 -9.63 0.84 -4.25
CA THR A 40 -9.03 2.17 -4.44
C THR A 40 -9.58 3.17 -3.43
N THR A 41 -8.79 4.16 -3.04
CA THR A 41 -9.23 5.32 -2.25
C THR A 41 -10.44 5.96 -2.94
N ARG A 42 -11.51 6.22 -2.17
CA ARG A 42 -12.75 6.77 -2.75
C ARG A 42 -12.55 8.21 -3.20
N SER A 43 -13.38 8.67 -4.15
CA SER A 43 -13.32 10.06 -4.59
C SER A 43 -13.48 11.02 -3.42
N GLY A 44 -12.59 12.02 -3.32
CA GLY A 44 -12.59 13.00 -2.24
C GLY A 44 -11.88 12.56 -0.95
N ASN A 45 -11.41 11.32 -0.86
CA ASN A 45 -10.59 10.87 0.25
C ASN A 45 -9.10 11.07 -0.01
N LEU A 46 -8.36 11.26 1.08
CA LEU A 46 -6.90 11.29 1.13
C LEU A 46 -6.42 10.22 2.12
N GLU A 47 -5.42 9.44 1.73
CA GLU A 47 -4.68 8.53 2.58
C GLU A 47 -3.25 9.05 2.73
N LEU A 48 -2.81 9.22 3.97
CA LEU A 48 -1.43 9.54 4.32
C LEU A 48 -0.77 8.31 4.92
N GLY A 49 0.42 7.96 4.44
CA GLY A 49 1.15 6.80 4.95
C GLY A 49 2.56 7.16 5.38
N LEU A 50 3.06 6.43 6.38
CA LEU A 50 4.47 6.42 6.76
C LEU A 50 4.89 4.97 6.99
N ARG A 51 5.93 4.55 6.29
CA ARG A 51 6.51 3.21 6.43
C ARG A 51 7.98 3.32 6.71
N TYR A 52 8.44 2.47 7.61
CA TYR A 52 9.85 2.15 7.78
C TYR A 52 10.06 0.72 7.28
N GLN A 53 11.13 0.52 6.52
CA GLN A 53 11.58 -0.78 6.05
C GLN A 53 13.06 -0.94 6.36
N GLY A 54 13.43 -2.06 6.95
CA GLY A 54 14.82 -2.45 7.15
C GLY A 54 15.12 -3.73 6.40
N PHE A 55 16.23 -3.75 5.66
CA PHE A 55 16.71 -4.88 4.89
C PHE A 55 18.03 -5.34 5.48
N PHE A 56 18.07 -6.60 5.89
CA PHE A 56 19.14 -7.14 6.70
C PHE A 56 19.81 -8.30 5.97
N ALA A 57 21.11 -8.13 5.70
CA ALA A 57 22.01 -9.19 5.28
C ALA A 57 22.74 -9.77 6.51
N LEU A 58 22.95 -11.08 6.53
CA LEU A 58 23.70 -11.75 7.62
C LEU A 58 25.21 -11.82 7.33
N GLU A 59 25.62 -11.59 6.08
CA GLU A 59 27.01 -11.67 5.62
C GLU A 59 27.41 -10.30 5.03
N SER A 60 28.11 -9.50 5.85
CA SER A 60 28.46 -8.09 5.56
C SER A 60 29.43 -7.89 4.39
N GLU A 61 29.99 -8.95 3.83
CA GLU A 61 30.97 -8.87 2.73
C GLU A 61 30.32 -8.74 1.35
N ARG A 62 29.00 -8.98 1.22
CA ARG A 62 28.30 -8.98 -0.08
C ARG A 62 27.28 -7.86 -0.27
N SER A 63 26.64 -7.43 0.81
CA SER A 63 25.61 -6.39 0.78
C SER A 63 25.59 -5.66 2.12
N LEU A 64 25.45 -4.33 2.08
CA LEU A 64 25.24 -3.52 3.27
C LEU A 64 23.76 -3.56 3.67
N PRO A 65 23.45 -3.63 4.98
CA PRO A 65 22.09 -3.40 5.41
C PRO A 65 21.64 -2.00 4.96
N TYR A 66 20.38 -1.89 4.56
CA TYR A 66 19.80 -0.61 4.22
C TYR A 66 18.43 -0.42 4.85
N GLN A 67 18.11 0.83 5.04
CA GLN A 67 16.93 1.33 5.71
C GLN A 67 16.17 2.20 4.72
N GLN A 68 14.86 2.21 4.81
CA GLN A 68 14.01 3.02 3.95
C GLN A 68 12.86 3.59 4.78
N LEU A 69 12.68 4.90 4.68
CA LEU A 69 11.53 5.60 5.21
C LEU A 69 10.70 6.14 4.04
N SER A 70 9.45 5.74 3.98
CA SER A 70 8.55 5.99 2.85
C SER A 70 7.30 6.74 3.30
N PRO A 71 7.35 8.08 3.45
CA PRO A 71 6.14 8.90 3.43
C PRO A 71 5.38 8.68 2.12
N SER A 72 4.06 8.62 2.20
CA SER A 72 3.22 8.42 1.03
C SER A 72 1.93 9.20 1.12
N ILE A 73 1.42 9.56 -0.06
CA ILE A 73 0.13 10.20 -0.25
C ILE A 73 -0.61 9.41 -1.30
N ARG A 74 -1.85 9.03 -1.02
CA ARG A 74 -2.78 8.47 -1.99
C ARG A 74 -4.09 9.24 -1.97
N TRP A 75 -4.68 9.45 -3.13
CA TRP A 75 -5.92 10.20 -3.23
C TRP A 75 -6.84 9.59 -4.28
N GLY A 76 -8.11 9.50 -3.92
CA GLY A 76 -9.15 9.05 -4.83
C GLY A 76 -9.55 10.17 -5.77
N ILE A 77 -9.32 9.96 -7.06
CA ILE A 77 -9.77 10.86 -8.12
C ILE A 77 -11.25 10.57 -8.42
N LEU A 78 -11.57 9.29 -8.65
CA LEU A 78 -12.92 8.75 -8.79
C LEU A 78 -13.05 7.53 -7.87
N ASP A 79 -14.28 7.04 -7.64
CA ASP A 79 -14.51 5.88 -6.77
C ASP A 79 -13.80 4.59 -7.20
N ASN A 80 -13.31 4.55 -8.44
CA ASN A 80 -12.54 3.45 -8.99
C ASN A 80 -11.18 3.87 -9.55
N LEU A 81 -10.73 5.11 -9.31
CA LEU A 81 -9.47 5.65 -9.83
C LEU A 81 -8.72 6.38 -8.72
N GLU A 82 -7.53 5.90 -8.40
CA GLU A 82 -6.65 6.46 -7.37
C GLU A 82 -5.31 6.81 -7.99
N ALA A 83 -4.71 7.90 -7.52
CA ALA A 83 -3.28 8.15 -7.72
C ALA A 83 -2.54 8.12 -6.38
N ASN A 84 -1.26 7.77 -6.43
CA ASN A 84 -0.39 7.71 -5.27
C ASN A 84 1.03 8.17 -5.60
N VAL A 85 1.69 8.76 -4.61
CA VAL A 85 3.10 9.15 -4.67
C VAL A 85 3.78 8.71 -3.37
N TYR A 86 5.03 8.28 -3.49
CA TYR A 86 5.89 7.93 -2.36
C TYR A 86 7.14 8.79 -2.42
N PHE A 87 7.65 9.14 -1.25
CA PHE A 87 8.90 9.85 -1.09
C PHE A 87 9.82 8.90 -0.35
N GLU A 88 10.95 8.56 -0.95
CA GLU A 88 11.85 7.58 -0.35
C GLU A 88 13.05 8.28 0.27
N VAL A 89 13.32 7.95 1.54
CA VAL A 89 14.57 8.32 2.21
C VAL A 89 15.28 7.02 2.56
N LEU A 90 16.44 6.83 1.96
CA LEU A 90 17.25 5.63 2.09
C LEU A 90 18.40 5.91 3.06
N GLY A 91 18.66 4.94 3.94
CA GLY A 91 19.83 4.91 4.80
C GLY A 91 20.70 3.71 4.46
N LEU A 92 21.93 3.93 4.01
CA LEU A 92 22.91 2.88 3.78
C LEU A 92 23.74 2.66 5.04
N GLY A 93 23.89 1.40 5.45
CA GLY A 93 24.54 1.04 6.71
C GLY A 93 23.58 1.07 7.90
N LEU A 94 24.13 0.88 9.11
CA LEU A 94 23.33 0.93 10.34
C LEU A 94 23.39 2.33 10.96
N PRO A 95 22.24 2.87 11.45
CA PRO A 95 22.24 4.13 12.18
C PRO A 95 23.20 4.06 13.38
N GLY A 96 24.19 4.95 13.39
CA GLY A 96 25.24 5.01 14.42
C GLY A 96 26.62 4.60 13.93
N ASP A 97 26.72 3.97 12.75
CA ASP A 97 28.01 3.64 12.12
C ASP A 97 28.61 4.89 11.45
N SER A 98 29.95 4.92 11.36
CA SER A 98 30.70 6.07 10.82
C SER A 98 30.52 6.28 9.32
N ASP A 99 30.09 5.25 8.62
CA ASP A 99 29.81 5.19 7.18
C ASP A 99 28.31 5.22 6.87
N PHE A 100 27.45 5.48 7.87
CA PHE A 100 26.02 5.63 7.63
C PHE A 100 25.73 6.83 6.74
N GLN A 101 25.05 6.59 5.62
CA GLN A 101 24.68 7.63 4.66
C GLN A 101 23.18 7.71 4.50
N LEU A 102 22.67 8.94 4.35
CA LEU A 102 21.28 9.19 4.01
C LEU A 102 21.19 9.81 2.62
N ALA A 103 20.23 9.34 1.84
CA ALA A 103 19.90 9.95 0.57
C ALA A 103 18.40 9.88 0.30
N PHE A 104 17.93 10.77 -0.56
CA PHE A 104 16.63 10.60 -1.17
C PHE A 104 16.72 9.48 -2.21
N GLY A 105 15.76 8.58 -2.20
CA GLY A 105 15.55 7.62 -3.28
C GLY A 105 14.71 8.24 -4.39
N ASP A 106 14.41 7.41 -5.38
CA ASP A 106 13.56 7.83 -6.50
C ASP A 106 12.10 7.99 -6.09
N ILE A 107 11.42 8.93 -6.74
CA ILE A 107 10.02 9.26 -6.46
C ILE A 107 9.15 8.49 -7.44
N PRO A 108 8.36 7.52 -6.97
CA PRO A 108 7.33 6.88 -7.80
C PRO A 108 6.02 7.65 -7.78
N LEU A 109 5.42 7.84 -8.95
CA LEU A 109 4.02 8.25 -9.15
C LEU A 109 3.23 7.11 -9.77
N GLY A 110 2.18 6.67 -9.07
CA GLY A 110 1.31 5.57 -9.46
C GLY A 110 -0.12 6.01 -9.74
N LEU A 111 -0.78 5.29 -10.64
CA LEU A 111 -2.20 5.41 -10.97
C LEU A 111 -2.83 4.01 -10.98
N GLN A 112 -3.89 3.81 -10.22
CA GLN A 112 -4.65 2.56 -10.17
C GLN A 112 -6.08 2.78 -10.63
N TRP A 113 -6.53 1.96 -11.57
CA TRP A 113 -7.90 1.95 -12.08
C TRP A 113 -8.55 0.58 -11.89
N THR A 114 -9.60 0.54 -11.07
CA THR A 114 -10.46 -0.62 -10.88
C THR A 114 -11.54 -0.62 -11.97
N PHE A 115 -11.32 -1.39 -13.02
CA PHE A 115 -12.21 -1.43 -14.18
C PHE A 115 -13.33 -2.49 -14.05
N LEU A 116 -13.20 -3.44 -13.13
CA LEU A 116 -14.25 -4.41 -12.82
C LEU A 116 -14.33 -4.63 -11.32
N GLU A 117 -15.51 -4.43 -10.75
CA GLU A 117 -15.80 -4.84 -9.38
C GLU A 117 -17.15 -5.55 -9.31
N THR A 118 -17.10 -6.85 -9.03
CA THR A 118 -18.26 -7.72 -8.84
C THR A 118 -18.04 -8.56 -7.59
N ARG A 119 -19.09 -9.21 -7.08
CA ARG A 119 -18.90 -10.31 -6.12
C ARG A 119 -18.98 -11.62 -6.89
N PRO A 120 -17.95 -12.49 -6.84
CA PRO A 120 -16.79 -12.45 -5.94
C PRO A 120 -15.50 -11.82 -6.52
N PHE A 121 -15.50 -11.24 -7.73
CA PHE A 121 -14.27 -10.85 -8.42
C PHE A 121 -14.07 -9.33 -8.56
N ALA A 122 -12.85 -8.86 -8.33
CA ALA A 122 -12.44 -7.50 -8.71
C ALA A 122 -11.16 -7.54 -9.55
N LEU A 123 -11.08 -6.66 -10.56
CA LEU A 123 -9.92 -6.50 -11.43
C LEU A 123 -9.54 -5.02 -11.50
N ALA A 124 -8.24 -4.75 -11.46
CA ALA A 124 -7.68 -3.43 -11.63
C ALA A 124 -6.43 -3.47 -12.49
N ALA A 125 -6.10 -2.32 -13.08
CA ALA A 125 -4.83 -2.05 -13.71
C ALA A 125 -4.11 -0.97 -12.89
N TYR A 126 -2.81 -1.13 -12.73
CA TYR A 126 -1.95 -0.15 -12.08
C TYR A 126 -0.80 0.19 -13.02
N ALA A 127 -0.45 1.47 -13.08
CA ALA A 127 0.74 1.94 -13.76
C ALA A 127 1.54 2.81 -12.80
N ARG A 128 2.88 2.75 -12.90
CA ARG A 128 3.79 3.59 -12.14
C ARG A 128 4.87 4.12 -13.06
N VAL A 129 5.27 5.36 -12.81
CA VAL A 129 6.52 5.92 -13.32
C VAL A 129 7.38 6.28 -12.12
N THR A 130 8.64 5.87 -12.14
CA THR A 130 9.64 6.22 -11.12
C THR A 130 10.59 7.26 -11.71
N PHE A 131 10.72 8.40 -11.03
CA PHE A 131 11.54 9.51 -11.46
C PHE A 131 12.96 9.40 -10.87
N PRO A 132 14.02 9.52 -11.70
CA PRO A 132 15.42 9.43 -11.26
C PRO A 132 15.83 10.68 -10.49
N THR A 133 15.42 10.74 -9.23
CA THR A 133 15.55 11.90 -8.33
C THR A 133 16.54 11.63 -7.21
N GLY A 134 16.85 10.36 -6.94
CA GLY A 134 17.92 9.96 -6.05
C GLY A 134 19.30 10.12 -6.69
N PRO A 135 20.36 10.13 -5.86
CA PRO A 135 21.73 10.21 -6.36
C PRO A 135 22.14 8.90 -7.04
N SER A 136 22.60 9.00 -8.30
CA SER A 136 22.95 7.86 -9.17
C SER A 136 24.40 7.90 -9.67
N THR A 137 25.26 8.67 -9.01
CA THR A 137 26.67 8.82 -9.38
C THR A 137 27.55 7.64 -8.96
N GLU A 138 27.01 6.68 -8.20
CA GLU A 138 27.74 5.52 -7.71
C GLU A 138 27.56 4.32 -8.65
N ASP A 139 28.66 3.84 -9.22
CA ASP A 139 28.71 2.56 -9.93
C ASP A 139 28.89 1.41 -8.92
N ALA A 140 27.96 1.30 -7.96
CA ALA A 140 28.07 0.38 -6.83
C ALA A 140 27.13 -0.83 -6.94
N ILE A 141 27.56 -1.93 -6.32
CA ILE A 141 26.74 -3.13 -6.11
C ILE A 141 25.62 -2.78 -5.11
N PRO A 142 24.38 -3.27 -5.31
CA PRO A 142 23.26 -2.99 -4.43
C PRO A 142 23.57 -3.17 -2.93
N PRO A 143 22.94 -2.37 -2.06
CA PRO A 143 21.89 -1.39 -2.38
C PRO A 143 22.46 -0.05 -2.88
N SER A 144 22.24 0.28 -4.15
CA SER A 144 22.46 1.60 -4.70
C SER A 144 21.26 2.50 -4.38
N LEU A 145 21.50 3.78 -4.18
CA LEU A 145 20.49 4.76 -3.75
C LEU A 145 19.47 5.11 -4.85
N SER A 146 19.90 4.99 -6.10
CA SER A 146 19.12 5.18 -7.32
C SER A 146 19.94 4.63 -8.49
N ASP A 147 19.29 4.09 -9.51
CA ASP A 147 19.90 3.74 -10.81
C ASP A 147 20.04 4.95 -11.75
N GLY A 148 19.31 6.03 -11.45
CA GLY A 148 19.24 7.23 -12.25
C GLY A 148 18.48 7.05 -13.56
N THR A 149 17.58 6.06 -13.63
CA THR A 149 16.79 5.76 -14.81
C THR A 149 15.31 6.13 -14.65
N TRP A 150 14.64 6.31 -15.78
CA TRP A 150 13.18 6.44 -15.80
C TRP A 150 12.58 5.04 -15.89
N ASP A 151 11.92 4.61 -14.82
CA ASP A 151 11.37 3.27 -14.77
C ASP A 151 9.85 3.29 -14.85
N TYR A 152 9.30 2.24 -15.44
CA TYR A 152 7.88 2.08 -15.68
C TYR A 152 7.41 0.72 -15.18
N GLU A 153 6.33 0.70 -14.41
CA GLU A 153 5.64 -0.54 -14.04
C GLU A 153 4.23 -0.53 -14.62
N GLY A 154 3.83 -1.64 -15.23
CA GLY A 154 2.44 -1.94 -15.54
C GLY A 154 2.02 -3.21 -14.83
N THR A 155 0.96 -3.16 -14.04
CA THR A 155 0.45 -4.29 -13.25
C THR A 155 -1.01 -4.56 -13.53
N LEU A 156 -1.35 -5.83 -13.74
CA LEU A 156 -2.72 -6.32 -13.65
C LEU A 156 -2.93 -6.90 -12.25
N VAL A 157 -4.02 -6.46 -11.61
CA VAL A 157 -4.40 -6.84 -10.24
C VAL A 157 -5.71 -7.62 -10.34
N GLY A 158 -5.72 -8.84 -9.82
CA GLY A 158 -6.91 -9.67 -9.71
C GLY A 158 -7.18 -10.03 -8.25
N GLU A 159 -8.44 -9.93 -7.84
CA GLU A 159 -8.89 -10.25 -6.49
C GLU A 159 -10.09 -11.21 -6.53
N LEU A 160 -10.01 -12.29 -5.76
CA LEU A 160 -11.08 -13.24 -5.51
C LEU A 160 -11.52 -13.14 -4.03
N ARG A 161 -12.76 -12.69 -3.82
CA ARG A 161 -13.39 -12.51 -2.51
C ARG A 161 -14.25 -13.73 -2.19
N VAL A 162 -13.61 -14.79 -1.69
CA VAL A 162 -14.27 -16.07 -1.40
C VAL A 162 -15.36 -15.92 -0.33
N SER A 163 -15.08 -15.12 0.69
CA SER A 163 -16.05 -14.78 1.74
C SER A 163 -15.89 -13.33 2.16
N LYS A 164 -16.66 -12.91 3.18
CA LYS A 164 -16.43 -11.61 3.82
C LYS A 164 -15.05 -11.51 4.49
N ASP A 165 -14.47 -12.63 4.89
CA ASP A 165 -13.25 -12.67 5.70
C ASP A 165 -12.04 -13.15 4.89
N LEU A 166 -12.23 -13.94 3.83
CA LEU A 166 -11.16 -14.59 3.07
C LEU A 166 -11.07 -14.02 1.65
N ARG A 167 -9.86 -13.59 1.27
CA ARG A 167 -9.57 -13.08 -0.08
C ARG A 167 -8.24 -13.60 -0.61
N PHE A 168 -8.16 -13.72 -1.93
CA PHE A 168 -6.94 -14.02 -2.66
C PHE A 168 -6.65 -12.93 -3.67
N MET A 169 -5.38 -12.60 -3.84
CA MET A 169 -4.90 -11.60 -4.79
C MET A 169 -3.83 -12.20 -5.69
N LEU A 170 -3.87 -11.80 -6.96
CA LEU A 170 -2.88 -12.10 -7.97
C LEU A 170 -2.47 -10.79 -8.65
N ASN A 171 -1.18 -10.48 -8.62
CA ASN A 171 -0.61 -9.38 -9.35
C ASN A 171 0.36 -9.91 -10.40
N ALA A 172 0.25 -9.40 -11.62
CA ALA A 172 1.22 -9.63 -12.67
C ALA A 172 1.74 -8.28 -13.17
N SER A 173 3.01 -7.99 -12.89
CA SER A 173 3.69 -6.76 -13.30
C SER A 173 4.71 -7.02 -14.39
N TYR A 174 4.80 -6.09 -15.33
CA TYR A 174 5.98 -5.86 -16.16
C TYR A 174 6.72 -4.62 -15.62
N LEU A 175 8.02 -4.76 -15.40
CA LEU A 175 8.92 -3.74 -14.89
C LEU A 175 9.88 -3.40 -16.03
N HIS A 176 9.70 -2.23 -16.62
CA HIS A 176 10.62 -1.67 -17.59
C HIS A 176 11.57 -0.72 -16.89
N GLN A 177 12.86 -0.97 -17.03
CA GLN A 177 13.87 -0.08 -16.48
C GLN A 177 14.45 0.77 -17.61
N GLY A 178 14.67 2.04 -17.31
CA GLY A 178 15.25 2.95 -18.30
C GLY A 178 16.74 2.69 -18.51
N THR A 179 17.30 3.39 -19.49
CA THR A 179 18.76 3.45 -19.69
C THR A 179 19.27 4.83 -19.28
N ARG A 180 20.43 4.88 -18.63
CA ARG A 180 21.12 6.12 -18.26
C ARG A 180 22.40 6.27 -19.08
N ASP A 181 22.44 7.34 -19.89
CA ASP A 181 23.64 7.78 -20.61
C ASP A 181 24.69 8.24 -19.60
N ARG A 182 25.91 7.70 -19.69
CA ARG A 182 27.05 8.03 -18.83
C ARG A 182 28.21 8.70 -19.58
N GLY A 183 27.94 9.24 -20.76
CA GLY A 183 28.89 9.98 -21.57
C GLY A 183 30.06 9.12 -22.04
N ALA A 184 31.20 9.21 -21.33
CA ALA A 184 32.41 8.46 -21.69
C ALA A 184 32.47 7.04 -21.11
N LEU A 185 31.60 6.71 -20.15
CA LEU A 185 31.44 5.37 -19.62
C LEU A 185 30.39 4.61 -20.45
N ALA A 186 30.44 3.27 -20.43
CA ALA A 186 29.37 2.46 -21.01
C ALA A 186 28.02 2.84 -20.39
N ASP A 187 26.90 2.71 -21.11
CA ASP A 187 25.58 3.03 -20.54
C ASP A 187 25.31 2.20 -19.27
N PHE A 188 24.52 2.75 -18.35
CA PHE A 188 23.99 2.02 -17.21
C PHE A 188 22.57 1.55 -17.55
N ASP A 189 22.36 0.25 -17.46
CA ASP A 189 21.12 -0.42 -17.87
C ASP A 189 20.80 -1.52 -16.86
N VAL A 190 19.54 -1.53 -16.42
CA VAL A 190 18.99 -2.52 -15.51
C VAL A 190 18.06 -3.41 -16.34
N PRO A 191 18.12 -4.75 -16.23
CA PRO A 191 17.24 -5.61 -16.98
C PRO A 191 15.78 -5.41 -16.59
N ASP A 192 14.95 -5.44 -17.61
CA ASP A 192 13.50 -5.54 -17.46
C ASP A 192 13.15 -6.84 -16.72
N ALA A 193 12.01 -6.82 -16.04
CA ALA A 193 11.55 -7.97 -15.27
C ALA A 193 10.05 -8.18 -15.34
N VAL A 194 9.64 -9.43 -15.14
CA VAL A 194 8.27 -9.78 -14.80
C VAL A 194 8.20 -10.11 -13.32
N GLN A 195 7.20 -9.57 -12.64
CA GLN A 195 6.93 -9.88 -11.24
C GLN A 195 5.54 -10.49 -11.10
N LEU A 196 5.46 -11.60 -10.38
CA LEU A 196 4.20 -12.26 -10.01
C LEU A 196 4.06 -12.22 -8.49
N GLY A 197 2.96 -11.61 -8.01
CA GLY A 197 2.60 -11.59 -6.61
C GLY A 197 1.34 -12.44 -6.38
N LEU A 198 1.39 -13.33 -5.41
CA LEU A 198 0.25 -14.11 -4.94
C LEU A 198 0.06 -13.83 -3.45
N ALA A 199 -1.16 -13.55 -3.04
CA ALA A 199 -1.44 -13.31 -1.64
C ALA A 199 -2.78 -13.91 -1.21
N GLY A 200 -2.83 -14.39 0.03
CA GLY A 200 -4.06 -14.81 0.72
C GLY A 200 -4.22 -14.03 2.01
N THR A 201 -5.44 -13.57 2.30
CA THR A 201 -5.73 -12.79 3.52
C THR A 201 -6.94 -13.32 4.26
N TYR A 202 -6.90 -13.19 5.58
CA TYR A 202 -7.96 -13.61 6.48
C TYR A 202 -8.30 -12.57 7.55
N ASN A 203 -9.60 -12.31 7.63
CA ASN A 203 -10.35 -11.58 8.65
C ASN A 203 -10.34 -12.26 10.01
N ILE A 204 -9.45 -11.91 10.95
CA ILE A 204 -9.61 -12.43 12.33
C ILE A 204 -10.83 -11.77 12.98
N ASP A 205 -10.97 -10.46 12.81
CA ASP A 205 -12.10 -9.67 13.26
C ASP A 205 -12.31 -8.48 12.30
N ASN A 206 -13.20 -7.54 12.65
CA ASN A 206 -13.49 -6.39 11.78
C ASN A 206 -12.31 -5.41 11.63
N PHE A 207 -11.31 -5.49 12.50
CA PHE A 207 -10.20 -4.53 12.59
C PHE A 207 -8.85 -5.17 12.23
N THR A 208 -8.72 -6.49 12.37
CA THR A 208 -7.46 -7.21 12.29
C THR A 208 -7.45 -8.18 11.11
N LEU A 209 -6.50 -7.99 10.22
CA LEU A 209 -6.22 -8.84 9.08
C LEU A 209 -4.86 -9.50 9.22
N VAL A 210 -4.80 -10.76 8.85
CA VAL A 210 -3.54 -11.48 8.63
C VAL A 210 -3.44 -11.92 7.19
N GLY A 211 -2.23 -11.96 6.66
CA GLY A 211 -1.99 -12.36 5.29
C GLY A 211 -0.67 -13.10 5.13
N LEU A 212 -0.58 -13.82 4.02
CA LEU A 212 0.65 -14.41 3.52
C LEU A 212 0.76 -14.08 2.05
N GLU A 213 1.91 -13.55 1.65
CA GLU A 213 2.22 -13.25 0.27
C GLU A 213 3.46 -14.00 -0.19
N VAL A 214 3.50 -14.29 -1.49
CA VAL A 214 4.66 -14.82 -2.19
C VAL A 214 4.87 -13.96 -3.42
N ILE A 215 6.04 -13.36 -3.54
CA ILE A 215 6.40 -12.52 -4.68
C ILE A 215 7.57 -13.16 -5.38
N GLY A 216 7.41 -13.45 -6.67
CA GLY A 216 8.45 -13.91 -7.57
C GLY A 216 8.79 -12.83 -8.58
N ARG A 217 10.06 -12.61 -8.86
CA ARG A 217 10.55 -11.72 -9.92
C ARG A 217 11.54 -12.46 -10.79
N VAL A 218 11.38 -12.32 -12.10
CA VAL A 218 12.22 -12.93 -13.14
C VAL A 218 12.70 -11.81 -14.05
N TYR A 219 14.01 -11.67 -14.18
CA TYR A 219 14.63 -10.72 -15.10
C TYR A 219 14.84 -11.39 -16.46
N PHE A 220 14.72 -10.63 -17.55
CA PHE A 220 14.87 -11.17 -18.90
C PHE A 220 16.33 -11.46 -19.25
N GLU A 221 17.23 -10.57 -18.84
CA GLU A 221 18.67 -10.72 -19.03
C GLU A 221 19.37 -11.00 -17.69
N ARG A 222 20.31 -11.94 -17.70
CA ARG A 222 21.15 -12.22 -16.51
C ARG A 222 22.13 -11.08 -16.22
N ALA A 223 22.63 -10.42 -17.26
CA ALA A 223 23.56 -9.31 -17.17
C ALA A 223 23.43 -8.42 -18.41
N ILE A 224 23.37 -7.10 -18.20
CA ILE A 224 23.36 -6.12 -19.31
C ILE A 224 24.57 -5.18 -19.21
N THR A 225 24.97 -4.79 -17.99
CA THR A 225 26.14 -3.93 -17.75
C THR A 225 27.16 -4.58 -16.82
N PRO A 226 28.44 -4.15 -16.86
CA PRO A 226 29.48 -4.69 -15.98
C PRO A 226 29.21 -4.50 -14.48
N VAL A 227 28.30 -3.59 -14.12
CA VAL A 227 27.91 -3.30 -12.73
C VAL A 227 26.76 -4.21 -12.28
N TRP A 228 25.98 -4.75 -13.22
CA TRP A 228 24.74 -5.46 -12.95
C TRP A 228 24.76 -6.86 -13.55
N THR A 229 25.52 -7.77 -12.92
CA THR A 229 26.01 -9.01 -13.56
C THR A 229 25.37 -10.33 -13.12
N ASP A 230 24.36 -10.35 -12.24
CA ASP A 230 23.73 -11.62 -11.84
C ASP A 230 22.26 -11.45 -11.40
N ASN A 231 21.37 -11.32 -12.38
CA ASN A 231 19.93 -11.19 -12.16
C ASN A 231 19.25 -12.53 -12.31
N ALA A 232 19.19 -13.24 -11.20
CA ALA A 232 18.46 -14.49 -11.13
C ALA A 232 17.14 -14.32 -10.37
N ASN A 233 16.35 -15.39 -10.40
CA ASN A 233 14.96 -15.35 -9.96
C ASN A 233 14.89 -15.01 -8.47
N GLN A 234 14.17 -13.94 -8.13
CA GLN A 234 14.01 -13.51 -6.76
C GLN A 234 12.67 -14.01 -6.24
N VAL A 235 12.67 -14.69 -5.09
CA VAL A 235 11.44 -15.09 -4.42
C VAL A 235 11.47 -14.64 -2.97
N GLU A 236 10.38 -14.00 -2.56
CA GLU A 236 10.17 -13.54 -1.19
C GLU A 236 8.84 -14.10 -0.64
N ILE A 237 8.85 -14.54 0.61
CA ILE A 237 7.64 -14.90 1.38
C ILE A 237 7.40 -13.85 2.44
N ILE A 238 6.15 -13.37 2.53
CA ILE A 238 5.81 -12.16 3.27
C ILE A 238 4.58 -12.40 4.14
N PRO A 239 4.72 -12.83 5.41
CA PRO A 239 3.68 -12.70 6.40
C PRO A 239 3.34 -11.23 6.69
N VAL A 240 2.04 -10.95 6.82
CA VAL A 240 1.48 -9.62 7.02
C VAL A 240 0.48 -9.64 8.18
N VAL A 241 0.55 -8.62 9.04
CA VAL A 241 -0.47 -8.32 10.03
C VAL A 241 -0.86 -6.86 9.90
N ARG A 242 -2.16 -6.59 9.86
CA ARG A 242 -2.71 -5.23 9.81
C ARG A 242 -3.81 -5.06 10.81
N ARG A 243 -3.88 -3.88 11.43
CA ARG A 243 -4.87 -3.57 12.44
C ARG A 243 -5.33 -2.13 12.32
N GLU A 244 -6.62 -1.92 12.12
CA GLU A 244 -7.23 -0.61 12.34
C GLU A 244 -7.28 -0.37 13.86
N VAL A 245 -6.48 0.59 14.34
CA VAL A 245 -6.37 0.92 15.78
C VAL A 245 -7.22 2.14 16.16
N TYR A 246 -7.62 2.90 15.16
CA TYR A 246 -8.47 4.09 15.29
C TYR A 246 -9.18 4.31 13.94
N PRO A 247 -10.41 4.86 13.87
CA PRO A 247 -11.12 5.02 12.61
C PRO A 247 -10.28 5.75 11.55
N GLY A 248 -9.96 5.07 10.46
CA GLY A 248 -9.08 5.61 9.41
C GLY A 248 -7.61 5.22 9.54
N LEU A 249 -7.12 4.91 10.75
CA LEU A 249 -5.72 4.61 11.07
C LEU A 249 -5.48 3.11 11.13
N VAL A 250 -4.77 2.59 10.13
CA VAL A 250 -4.34 1.20 10.04
C VAL A 250 -2.85 1.13 10.30
N LEU A 251 -2.45 0.31 11.28
CA LEU A 251 -1.06 -0.07 11.48
C LEU A 251 -0.77 -1.37 10.74
N GLU A 252 0.45 -1.50 10.25
CA GLU A 252 0.93 -2.70 9.57
C GLU A 252 2.29 -3.14 10.09
N ALA A 253 2.45 -4.45 10.17
CA ALA A 253 3.70 -5.12 10.45
C ALA A 253 3.88 -6.27 9.45
N VAL A 254 5.04 -6.30 8.81
CA VAL A 254 5.36 -7.21 7.73
C VAL A 254 6.76 -7.74 7.94
N ALA A 255 6.95 -9.04 7.74
CA ALA A 255 8.26 -9.66 7.69
C ALA A 255 8.44 -10.32 6.32
N GLY A 256 9.50 -9.99 5.61
CA GLY A 256 9.87 -10.60 4.32
C GLY A 256 11.05 -11.54 4.50
N ILE A 257 10.97 -12.71 3.87
CA ILE A 257 12.02 -13.72 3.89
C ILE A 257 12.43 -14.00 2.45
N ALA A 258 13.69 -13.72 2.13
CA ALA A 258 14.27 -14.11 0.85
C ALA A 258 14.47 -15.62 0.81
N VAL A 259 14.01 -16.27 -0.27
CA VAL A 259 14.00 -17.74 -0.39
C VAL A 259 14.96 -18.23 -1.46
N THR A 260 15.33 -17.38 -2.42
CA THR A 260 16.34 -17.72 -3.44
C THR A 260 17.73 -17.23 -3.02
N PRO A 261 18.81 -17.91 -3.45
CA PRO A 261 20.17 -17.48 -3.17
C PRO A 261 20.42 -16.04 -3.64
N ASP A 262 19.93 -15.70 -4.82
CA ASP A 262 20.18 -14.42 -5.48
C ASP A 262 19.56 -13.24 -4.71
N LEU A 263 18.35 -13.42 -4.18
CA LEU A 263 17.75 -12.40 -3.29
C LEU A 263 18.44 -12.39 -1.92
N SER A 264 18.83 -13.57 -1.42
CA SER A 264 19.51 -13.72 -0.12
C SER A 264 20.90 -13.09 -0.07
N ASP A 265 21.56 -12.96 -1.22
CA ASP A 265 22.82 -12.22 -1.37
C ASP A 265 22.62 -10.71 -1.22
N ILE A 266 21.42 -10.19 -1.51
CA ILE A 266 21.05 -8.78 -1.30
C ILE A 266 20.57 -8.57 0.14
N TYR A 267 19.57 -9.34 0.57
CA TYR A 267 19.08 -9.35 1.95
C TYR A 267 18.43 -10.69 2.25
N ARG A 268 18.54 -11.18 3.50
CA ARG A 268 17.86 -12.41 3.91
C ARG A 268 16.52 -12.14 4.58
N PHE A 269 16.46 -11.03 5.30
CA PHE A 269 15.28 -10.64 6.07
C PHE A 269 14.92 -9.19 5.80
N ARG A 270 13.63 -8.93 5.62
CA ARG A 270 13.06 -7.59 5.59
C ARG A 270 12.08 -7.43 6.74
N ALA A 271 12.15 -6.32 7.45
CA ALA A 271 11.09 -5.89 8.35
C ALA A 271 10.45 -4.62 7.80
N LEU A 272 9.12 -4.55 7.81
CA LEU A 272 8.38 -3.32 7.54
C LEU A 272 7.40 -3.07 8.68
N ILE A 273 7.42 -1.84 9.19
CA ILE A 273 6.46 -1.33 10.15
C ILE A 273 5.96 0.01 9.64
N GLY A 274 4.65 0.21 9.65
CA GLY A 274 4.10 1.45 9.16
C GLY A 274 2.67 1.67 9.61
N GLY A 275 2.10 2.74 9.10
CA GLY A 275 0.68 2.97 9.19
C GLY A 275 0.18 3.91 8.11
N THR A 276 -1.11 3.79 7.82
CA THR A 276 -1.83 4.68 6.92
C THR A 276 -3.03 5.29 7.65
N TYR A 277 -3.35 6.54 7.29
CA TYR A 277 -4.49 7.27 7.79
C TYR A 277 -5.33 7.77 6.62
N GLU A 278 -6.49 7.13 6.39
CA GLU A 278 -7.48 7.54 5.37
C GLU A 278 -8.56 8.42 6.00
N PHE A 279 -8.83 9.58 5.39
CA PHE A 279 -9.91 10.48 5.79
C PHE A 279 -10.56 11.17 4.58
N ASP A 280 -11.78 11.65 4.78
CA ASP A 280 -12.51 12.44 3.78
C ASP A 280 -12.03 13.90 3.85
N LEU A 281 -11.62 14.47 2.72
CA LEU A 281 -11.12 15.85 2.66
C LEU A 281 -12.18 16.88 3.05
N ALA A 282 -13.46 16.59 2.81
CA ALA A 282 -14.55 17.52 3.11
C ALA A 282 -14.90 17.56 4.61
N SER A 283 -14.90 16.41 5.27
CA SER A 283 -15.24 16.29 6.70
C SER A 283 -14.05 16.24 7.65
N GLY A 284 -12.84 16.01 7.13
CA GLY A 284 -11.61 15.96 7.89
C GLY A 284 -11.39 14.65 8.66
N PRO A 285 -10.41 14.63 9.59
CA PRO A 285 -10.08 13.48 10.43
C PRO A 285 -11.30 12.97 11.21
N ARG A 286 -11.50 11.65 11.19
CA ARG A 286 -12.59 11.01 11.94
C ARG A 286 -12.27 11.01 13.43
N LEU A 287 -13.24 11.38 14.25
CA LEU A 287 -13.22 11.09 15.68
C LEU A 287 -13.87 9.72 15.90
N PRO A 288 -13.48 8.95 16.94
CA PRO A 288 -14.29 7.83 17.36
C PRO A 288 -15.67 8.40 17.63
N LYS A 289 -16.72 7.75 17.12
CA LYS A 289 -18.05 8.05 17.63
C LYS A 289 -17.93 7.85 19.14
N ASP A 290 -18.17 8.90 19.91
CA ASP A 290 -18.46 8.72 21.33
C ASP A 290 -19.63 7.74 21.34
N ASP A 291 -19.34 6.46 21.62
CA ASP A 291 -20.37 5.51 22.00
C ASP A 291 -21.18 6.24 23.06
N ASP A 292 -22.46 6.48 22.77
CA ASP A 292 -23.43 7.16 23.64
C ASP A 292 -23.04 6.92 25.10
N LYS A 293 -22.31 7.87 25.69
CA LYS A 293 -21.95 7.85 27.09
C LYS A 293 -23.25 8.01 27.82
N ASN A 294 -23.88 6.87 28.13
CA ASN A 294 -24.90 6.67 29.13
C ASN A 294 -25.57 7.96 29.61
N ASP A 295 -26.42 8.57 28.78
CA ASP A 295 -27.55 9.37 29.29
C ASP A 295 -28.65 8.43 29.80
N LYS A 296 -28.26 7.34 30.49
CA LYS A 296 -29.13 6.69 31.45
C LYS A 296 -29.17 7.62 32.66
N LYS A 297 -30.03 8.64 32.58
CA LYS A 297 -30.58 9.27 33.78
C LYS A 297 -30.91 8.15 34.77
N PRO A 298 -30.36 8.15 35.99
CA PRO A 298 -30.63 7.09 36.94
C PRO A 298 -32.14 7.06 37.19
N ALA A 299 -32.76 5.91 36.89
CA ALA A 299 -34.17 5.70 37.17
C ALA A 299 -34.41 5.98 38.66
N PRO A 300 -35.47 6.74 39.03
CA PRO A 300 -35.73 7.03 40.42
C PRO A 300 -36.00 5.71 41.17
N LYS A 301 -35.19 5.46 42.21
CA LYS A 301 -35.34 4.30 43.09
C LYS A 301 -36.79 4.23 43.60
N LYS A 302 -37.52 3.16 43.25
CA LYS A 302 -38.78 2.81 43.92
C LYS A 302 -38.47 2.58 45.40
N LYS A 303 -39.10 3.38 46.28
CA LYS A 303 -39.06 3.14 47.72
C LYS A 303 -39.66 1.76 48.05
N PRO A 304 -39.09 1.01 49.02
CA PRO A 304 -39.64 -0.27 49.42
C PRO A 304 -41.01 -0.09 50.07
N SER A 305 -41.95 -0.95 49.71
CA SER A 305 -43.23 -1.09 50.40
C SER A 305 -42.99 -1.50 51.85
N THR A 306 -43.46 -0.67 52.79
CA THR A 306 -43.70 -1.12 54.16
C THR A 306 -45.19 -1.43 54.29
N ARG A 307 -45.49 -2.73 54.47
CA ARG A 307 -46.81 -3.20 54.87
C ARG A 307 -46.75 -3.51 56.37
N LYS A 308 -47.66 -2.91 57.14
CA LYS A 308 -48.21 -3.30 58.48
C LYS A 308 -49.08 -2.11 58.93
N ARG A 309 -50.34 -2.21 59.33
CA ARG A 309 -51.23 -3.31 59.73
C ARG A 309 -52.49 -3.32 58.88
#